data_AF-A0A9P5KBS5-F1
#
_entry.id   AF-A0A9P5KBS5-F1
#
_cell.length_a   1.000
_cell.length_b   1.000
_cell.length_c   1.000
_cell.angle_alpha   90.00
_cell.angle_beta   90.00
_cell.angle_gamma   90.00
#
_symmetry.space_group_name_H-M   'P 1'
#
loop_
_entity.id
_entity.type
_entity.pdbx_description
1 polymer ?
#
loop_
_entity_poly.entity_id
_entity_poly.type
_entity_poly.pdbx_seq_one_letter_code
_entity_poly.pdbx_strand_id
1 'polypeptide(L)'
;MPDLFNGKPRSEDPKSGFNATEFFGSHGPSVTDPIVTTALSYMRDQMGVSKIATVGYCFGGRYAFRALGFPQGKAVNAAFAAHPTLLSDDEIKAISGPASLAIAEKDTGMKIQRRIEIEMAMARTGQPWTMNLYGGVPHGFATHPNLDVPVEKAGKEDAFLQAVRFFESWV
;
A
#
# COMPACT_ATOMS: atom_id res chain seq x y z
N MET A 1 2.53 -6.47 12.96
CA MET A 1 2.81 -5.35 12.03
C MET A 1 3.98 -4.55 12.62
N PRO A 2 5.06 -4.29 11.87
CA PRO A 2 6.16 -3.46 12.37
C PRO A 2 5.73 -2.00 12.53
N ASP A 3 6.32 -1.28 13.48
CA ASP A 3 6.14 0.16 13.61
C ASP A 3 6.98 0.89 12.54
N LEU A 4 6.32 1.24 11.43
CA LEU A 4 6.95 1.94 10.30
C LEU A 4 7.38 3.38 10.65
N PHE A 5 6.98 3.90 11.81
CA PHE A 5 7.22 5.27 12.24
C PHE A 5 8.24 5.40 13.36
N ASN A 6 8.83 4.28 13.81
CA ASN A 6 9.91 4.26 14.79
C ASN A 6 9.58 5.06 16.07
N GLY A 7 8.37 4.87 16.58
CA GLY A 7 7.80 5.54 17.75
C GLY A 7 7.28 6.95 17.49
N LYS A 8 7.26 7.43 16.24
CA LYS A 8 6.83 8.78 15.85
C LYS A 8 5.63 8.77 14.90
N PRO A 9 4.52 8.08 15.25
CA PRO A 9 3.33 8.08 14.41
C PRO A 9 2.73 9.48 14.31
N ARG A 10 1.88 9.68 13.29
CA ARG A 10 1.02 10.86 13.23
C ARG A 10 0.14 10.91 14.48
N SER A 11 0.01 12.10 15.08
CA SER A 11 -0.94 12.35 16.17
C SER A 11 -2.39 12.10 15.73
N GLU A 12 -3.15 11.42 16.59
CA GLU A 12 -4.59 11.20 16.41
C GLU A 12 -5.43 12.40 16.88
N ASP A 13 -4.84 13.35 17.62
CA ASP A 13 -5.55 14.56 18.05
C ASP A 13 -5.94 15.40 16.81
N PRO A 14 -7.24 15.60 16.55
CA PRO A 14 -7.69 16.41 15.40
C PRO A 14 -7.18 17.85 15.45
N LYS A 15 -6.77 18.35 16.63
CA LYS A 15 -6.27 19.71 16.84
C LYS A 15 -4.77 19.86 16.57
N SER A 16 -4.00 18.77 16.50
CA SER A 16 -2.54 18.84 16.38
C SER A 16 -2.04 19.33 15.01
N GLY A 17 -2.96 19.57 14.07
CA GLY A 17 -2.60 19.79 12.67
C GLY A 17 -1.89 18.56 12.07
N PHE A 18 -1.53 18.66 10.79
CA PHE A 18 -0.70 17.64 10.14
C PHE A 18 0.24 18.27 9.13
N ASN A 19 1.54 18.23 9.42
CA ASN A 19 2.57 18.63 8.48
C ASN A 19 2.97 17.42 7.60
N ALA A 20 2.27 17.26 6.47
CA ALA A 20 2.50 16.14 5.56
C ALA A 20 3.94 16.10 5.01
N THR A 21 4.52 17.26 4.68
CA THR A 21 5.88 17.35 4.12
C THR A 21 6.93 16.85 5.10
N GLU A 22 6.87 17.31 6.35
CA GLU A 22 7.78 16.87 7.40
C GLU A 22 7.58 15.39 7.76
N PHE A 23 6.32 14.96 7.87
CA PHE A 23 6.00 13.57 8.21
C PHE A 23 6.51 12.59 7.13
N PHE A 24 6.22 12.85 5.86
CA PHE A 24 6.70 11.97 4.79
C PHE A 24 8.21 12.10 4.54
N GLY A 25 8.79 13.28 4.79
CA GLY A 25 10.24 13.48 4.70
C GLY A 25 11.02 12.71 5.78
N SER A 26 10.49 12.64 7.00
CA SER A 26 11.11 11.89 8.11
C SER A 26 10.91 10.37 8.04
N HIS A 27 9.95 9.90 7.23
CA HIS A 27 9.62 8.50 7.05
C HIS A 27 9.77 8.06 5.59
N GLY A 28 10.82 8.53 4.92
CA GLY A 28 11.15 8.13 3.56
C GLY A 28 11.70 6.69 3.46
N PRO A 29 11.99 6.20 2.24
CA PRO A 29 12.47 4.84 2.02
C PRO A 29 13.72 4.45 2.79
N SER A 30 14.70 5.34 2.91
CA SER A 30 15.95 5.08 3.65
C SER A 30 15.73 4.80 5.14
N VAL A 31 14.61 5.27 5.70
CA VAL A 31 14.23 5.06 7.11
C VAL A 31 13.30 3.85 7.24
N THR A 32 12.34 3.71 6.33
CA THR A 32 11.25 2.75 6.49
C THR A 32 11.58 1.36 5.92
N ASP A 33 12.31 1.27 4.80
CA ASP A 33 12.65 -0.03 4.20
C ASP A 33 13.48 -0.95 5.13
N PRO A 34 14.45 -0.44 5.92
CA PRO A 34 15.14 -1.28 6.91
C PRO A 34 14.20 -1.88 7.97
N ILE A 35 13.18 -1.13 8.39
CA ILE A 35 12.17 -1.60 9.34
C ILE A 35 11.37 -2.75 8.73
N VAL A 36 10.90 -2.57 7.49
CA VAL A 36 10.17 -3.62 6.74
C VAL A 36 11.06 -4.84 6.54
N THR A 37 12.31 -4.65 6.11
CA THR A 37 13.26 -5.75 5.90
C THR A 37 13.52 -6.54 7.17
N THR A 38 13.66 -5.86 8.32
CA THR A 38 13.84 -6.52 9.63
C THR A 38 12.65 -7.42 9.97
N ALA A 39 11.43 -6.92 9.76
CA ALA A 39 10.22 -7.71 9.99
C ALA A 39 10.13 -8.94 9.07
N LEU A 40 10.44 -8.76 7.78
CA LEU A 40 10.44 -9.86 6.81
C LEU A 40 11.50 -10.91 7.13
N SER A 41 12.71 -10.50 7.52
CA SER A 41 13.77 -11.41 7.96
C SER A 41 13.34 -12.18 9.20
N TYR A 42 12.74 -11.53 10.20
CA TYR A 42 12.23 -12.23 11.38
C TYR A 42 11.19 -13.29 11.02
N MET A 43 10.23 -12.97 10.14
CA MET A 43 9.22 -13.95 9.69
C MET A 43 9.85 -15.16 8.98
N ARG A 44 10.86 -14.95 8.13
CA ARG A 44 11.52 -16.04 7.42
C ARG A 44 12.41 -16.87 8.34
N ASP A 45 13.31 -16.18 9.04
CA ASP A 45 14.44 -16.82 9.72
C ASP A 45 14.05 -17.38 11.09
N GLN A 46 13.15 -16.69 11.80
CA GLN A 46 12.75 -17.07 13.17
C GLN A 46 11.42 -17.82 13.20
N MET A 47 10.48 -17.48 12.29
CA MET A 47 9.15 -18.11 12.26
C MET A 47 9.02 -19.18 11.16
N GLY A 48 10.00 -19.34 10.27
CA GLY A 48 9.97 -20.33 9.20
C GLY A 48 8.94 -20.05 8.11
N VAL A 49 8.47 -18.80 7.96
CA VAL A 49 7.46 -18.45 6.96
C VAL A 49 8.09 -18.36 5.58
N SER A 50 7.66 -19.24 4.67
CA SER A 50 8.22 -19.36 3.32
C SER A 50 7.51 -18.49 2.26
N LYS A 51 6.22 -18.19 2.47
CA LYS A 51 5.45 -17.27 1.63
C LYS A 51 4.92 -16.11 2.45
N ILE A 52 5.21 -14.89 2.01
CA ILE A 52 4.82 -13.65 2.69
C ILE A 52 4.13 -12.76 1.67
N ALA A 53 3.04 -12.13 2.06
CA ALA A 53 2.37 -11.10 1.28
C ALA A 53 2.32 -9.79 2.08
N THR A 54 2.26 -8.66 1.40
CA THR A 54 2.12 -7.35 2.04
C THR A 54 0.78 -6.72 1.70
N VAL A 55 0.10 -6.22 2.73
CA VAL A 55 -1.07 -5.36 2.62
C VAL A 55 -0.69 -3.98 3.17
N GLY A 56 -0.99 -2.92 2.42
CA GLY A 56 -0.66 -1.56 2.81
C GLY A 56 -1.80 -0.58 2.54
N TYR A 57 -1.95 0.40 3.44
CA TYR A 57 -2.98 1.45 3.36
C TYR A 57 -2.33 2.83 3.44
N CYS A 58 -2.75 3.79 2.62
CA CYS A 58 -2.18 5.16 2.62
C CYS A 58 -0.65 5.10 2.46
N PHE A 59 0.09 5.57 3.47
CA PHE A 59 1.55 5.50 3.57
C PHE A 59 2.07 4.06 3.39
N GLY A 60 1.43 3.09 4.05
CA GLY A 60 1.84 1.69 3.99
C GLY A 60 1.67 1.08 2.60
N GLY A 61 0.79 1.62 1.75
CA GLY A 61 0.59 1.12 0.39
C GLY A 61 1.84 1.24 -0.48
N ARG A 62 2.59 2.34 -0.33
CA ARG A 62 3.90 2.52 -0.97
C ARG A 62 4.87 1.41 -0.55
N TYR A 63 4.96 1.15 0.75
CA TYR A 63 5.92 0.17 1.30
C TYR A 63 5.52 -1.28 1.05
N ALA A 64 4.23 -1.57 0.88
CA ALA A 64 3.78 -2.88 0.40
C ALA A 64 4.36 -3.18 -0.99
N PHE A 65 4.32 -2.20 -1.90
CA PHE A 65 4.91 -2.31 -3.24
C PHE A 65 6.44 -2.35 -3.20
N ARG A 66 7.08 -1.50 -2.40
CA ARG A 66 8.54 -1.53 -2.24
C ARG A 66 9.03 -2.89 -1.73
N ALA A 67 8.33 -3.51 -0.79
CA ALA A 67 8.66 -4.84 -0.28
C ALA A 67 8.59 -5.93 -1.37
N LEU A 68 7.73 -5.77 -2.37
CA LEU A 68 7.63 -6.66 -3.53
C LEU A 68 8.75 -6.42 -4.55
N GLY A 69 9.37 -5.23 -4.54
CA GLY A 69 10.51 -4.86 -5.38
C GLY A 69 11.88 -5.00 -4.70
N PHE A 70 11.96 -5.56 -3.49
CA PHE A 70 13.24 -5.87 -2.84
C PHE A 70 14.03 -6.94 -3.63
N PRO A 71 15.34 -7.11 -3.37
CA PRO A 71 16.13 -8.13 -4.07
C PRO A 71 15.54 -9.54 -3.92
N GLN A 72 15.80 -10.38 -4.92
CA GLN A 72 15.36 -11.79 -4.92
C GLN A 72 15.77 -12.50 -3.62
N GLY A 73 14.86 -13.29 -3.05
CA GLY A 73 15.02 -13.93 -1.75
C GLY A 73 14.71 -13.03 -0.55
N LYS A 74 14.62 -11.71 -0.74
CA LYS A 74 14.15 -10.74 0.28
C LYS A 74 12.76 -10.17 -0.04
N ALA A 75 12.37 -10.13 -1.31
CA ALA A 75 11.05 -9.71 -1.75
C ALA A 75 9.91 -10.60 -1.22
N VAL A 76 8.76 -9.99 -0.98
CA VAL A 76 7.51 -10.72 -0.70
C VAL A 76 6.93 -11.33 -1.98
N ASN A 77 5.97 -12.23 -1.85
CA ASN A 77 5.40 -12.98 -2.97
C ASN A 77 4.31 -12.22 -3.73
N ALA A 78 3.54 -11.39 -3.02
CA ALA A 78 2.49 -10.57 -3.60
C ALA A 78 2.25 -9.33 -2.74
N ALA A 79 1.73 -8.25 -3.34
CA ALA A 79 1.39 -7.02 -2.63
C ALA A 79 0.00 -6.51 -2.96
N PHE A 80 -0.70 -5.97 -1.97
CA PHE A 80 -1.92 -5.20 -2.13
C PHE A 80 -1.73 -3.81 -1.50
N ALA A 81 -2.18 -2.78 -2.21
CA ALA A 81 -2.21 -1.41 -1.70
C ALA A 81 -3.60 -0.78 -1.85
N ALA A 82 -4.14 -0.21 -0.77
CA ALA A 82 -5.33 0.62 -0.80
C ALA A 82 -4.97 2.09 -0.60
N HIS A 83 -5.51 2.94 -1.49
CA HIS A 83 -5.32 4.39 -1.54
C HIS A 83 -3.87 4.82 -1.24
N PRO A 84 -2.86 4.29 -1.97
CA PRO A 84 -1.46 4.51 -1.63
C PRO A 84 -1.04 5.98 -1.80
N THR A 85 -0.20 6.46 -0.89
CA THR A 85 0.36 7.82 -0.92
C THR A 85 1.82 7.77 -1.39
N LEU A 86 2.18 8.63 -2.35
CA LEU A 86 3.55 8.80 -2.87
C LEU A 86 4.18 7.55 -3.50
N LEU A 87 3.36 6.61 -4.02
CA LEU A 87 3.85 5.49 -4.81
C LEU A 87 4.39 5.97 -6.17
N SER A 88 5.69 5.77 -6.41
CA SER A 88 6.37 6.23 -7.62
C SER A 88 6.37 5.20 -8.74
N ASP A 89 6.63 5.66 -9.98
CA ASP A 89 6.76 4.78 -11.13
C ASP A 89 7.95 3.83 -11.01
N ASP A 90 9.05 4.27 -10.42
CA ASP A 90 10.24 3.42 -10.27
C ASP A 90 10.00 2.30 -9.25
N GLU A 91 9.22 2.59 -8.21
CA GLU A 91 8.77 1.59 -7.24
C GLU A 91 7.83 0.57 -7.88
N ILE A 92 6.94 1.02 -8.76
CA ILE A 92 6.06 0.14 -9.53
C ILE A 92 6.88 -0.71 -10.51
N LYS A 93 7.80 -0.12 -11.28
CA LYS A 93 8.62 -0.86 -12.25
C LYS A 93 9.53 -1.90 -11.58
N ALA A 94 9.91 -1.68 -10.33
CA ALA A 94 10.78 -2.58 -9.58
C ALA A 94 10.08 -3.82 -9.02
N ILE A 95 8.73 -3.91 -9.05
CA ILE A 95 8.03 -5.06 -8.49
C ILE A 95 8.47 -6.37 -9.18
N SER A 96 8.60 -7.43 -8.39
CA SER A 96 9.08 -8.74 -8.86
C SER A 96 8.02 -9.85 -8.80
N GLY A 97 6.76 -9.49 -8.54
CA GLY A 97 5.65 -10.43 -8.45
C GLY A 97 4.28 -9.77 -8.57
N PRO A 98 3.19 -10.53 -8.35
CA PRO A 98 1.83 -10.03 -8.47
C PRO A 98 1.50 -8.86 -7.55
N ALA A 99 0.79 -7.86 -8.08
CA ALA A 99 0.37 -6.71 -7.28
C ALA A 99 -1.08 -6.26 -7.54
N SER A 100 -1.75 -5.74 -6.50
CA SER A 100 -3.13 -5.27 -6.57
C SER A 100 -3.28 -3.87 -5.97
N LEU A 101 -4.07 -3.01 -6.63
CA LEU A 101 -4.35 -1.65 -6.17
C LEU A 101 -5.86 -1.40 -5.99
N ALA A 102 -6.25 -0.82 -4.87
CA ALA A 102 -7.58 -0.28 -4.62
C ALA A 102 -7.49 1.26 -4.58
N ILE A 103 -7.96 1.93 -5.64
CA ILE A 103 -7.82 3.38 -5.83
C ILE A 103 -9.13 4.09 -5.49
N ALA A 104 -9.03 5.15 -4.70
CA ALA A 104 -10.14 6.04 -4.38
C ALA A 104 -10.30 7.13 -5.44
N GLU A 105 -11.51 7.28 -6.01
CA GLU A 105 -11.76 8.26 -7.07
C GLU A 105 -11.67 9.72 -6.56
N LYS A 106 -12.12 10.00 -5.34
CA LYS A 106 -12.12 11.36 -4.74
C LYS A 106 -10.89 11.63 -3.88
N ASP A 107 -9.81 10.88 -4.06
CA ASP A 107 -8.54 11.13 -3.38
C ASP A 107 -7.89 12.41 -3.90
N THR A 108 -7.89 13.46 -3.08
CA THR A 108 -7.28 14.74 -3.44
C THR A 108 -5.75 14.70 -3.48
N GLY A 109 -5.13 13.70 -2.85
CA GLY A 109 -3.70 13.42 -2.91
C GLY A 109 -3.27 12.68 -4.18
N MET A 110 -4.20 11.99 -4.87
CA MET A 110 -3.93 11.27 -6.11
C MET A 110 -4.76 11.83 -7.26
N LYS A 111 -4.16 12.75 -8.02
CA LYS A 111 -4.79 13.31 -9.22
C LYS A 111 -5.11 12.23 -10.26
N ILE A 112 -6.15 12.44 -11.06
CA ILE A 112 -6.54 11.56 -12.18
C ILE A 112 -5.35 11.20 -13.08
N GLN A 113 -4.50 12.19 -13.41
CA GLN A 113 -3.32 11.97 -14.23
C GLN A 113 -2.36 10.95 -13.58
N ARG A 114 -2.15 11.03 -12.27
CA ARG A 114 -1.32 10.07 -11.52
C ARG A 114 -1.91 8.66 -11.58
N ARG A 115 -3.23 8.52 -11.52
CA ARG A 115 -3.90 7.22 -11.67
C ARG A 115 -3.61 6.57 -13.03
N ILE A 116 -3.68 7.36 -14.11
CA ILE A 116 -3.38 6.89 -15.48
C ILE A 116 -1.90 6.47 -15.59
N GLU A 117 -0.99 7.25 -15.01
CA GLU A 117 0.44 6.91 -14.98
C GLU A 117 0.71 5.60 -14.24
N ILE A 118 0.08 5.38 -13.09
CA ILE A 118 0.17 4.13 -12.34
C ILE A 118 -0.31 2.97 -13.19
N GLU A 119 -1.48 3.07 -13.84
CA GLU A 119 -2.01 2.03 -14.72
C GLU A 119 -1.03 1.69 -15.86
N MET A 120 -0.48 2.72 -16.53
CA MET A 120 0.53 2.55 -17.57
C MET A 120 1.81 1.90 -17.04
N ALA A 121 2.26 2.27 -15.84
CA ALA A 121 3.45 1.70 -15.22
C ALA A 121 3.23 0.23 -14.87
N MET A 122 2.08 -0.11 -14.27
CA MET A 122 1.68 -1.49 -13.94
C MET A 122 1.65 -2.38 -15.18
N ALA A 123 1.04 -1.90 -16.28
CA ALA A 123 0.98 -2.61 -17.55
C ALA A 123 2.36 -2.94 -18.15
N ARG A 124 3.41 -2.19 -17.78
CA ARG A 124 4.78 -2.37 -18.28
C ARG A 124 5.66 -3.25 -17.39
N THR A 125 5.18 -3.65 -16.20
CA THR A 125 5.95 -4.48 -15.26
C THR A 125 6.16 -5.91 -15.74
N GLY A 126 5.26 -6.42 -16.59
CA GLY A 126 5.20 -7.83 -16.97
C GLY A 126 4.69 -8.76 -15.86
N GLN A 127 4.31 -8.21 -14.70
CA GLN A 127 3.76 -8.98 -13.58
C GLN A 127 2.23 -9.08 -13.69
N PRO A 128 1.61 -10.12 -13.10
CA PRO A 128 0.16 -10.14 -12.92
C PRO A 128 -0.30 -8.98 -12.03
N TRP A 129 -1.34 -8.25 -12.45
CA TRP A 129 -1.84 -7.16 -11.62
C TRP A 129 -3.34 -6.95 -11.73
N THR A 130 -3.89 -6.31 -10.70
CA THR A 130 -5.27 -5.82 -10.68
C THR A 130 -5.29 -4.39 -10.16
N MET A 131 -6.22 -3.58 -10.66
CA MET A 131 -6.43 -2.22 -10.19
C MET A 131 -7.91 -1.89 -10.26
N ASN A 132 -8.51 -1.61 -9.11
CA ASN A 132 -9.91 -1.26 -9.00
C ASN A 132 -10.02 0.23 -8.67
N LEU A 133 -10.88 0.93 -9.41
CA LEU A 133 -11.25 2.31 -9.10
C LEU A 133 -12.60 2.32 -8.38
N TYR A 134 -12.59 2.79 -7.14
CA TYR A 134 -13.78 2.95 -6.31
C TYR A 134 -14.32 4.37 -6.46
N GLY A 135 -15.47 4.48 -7.13
CA GLY A 135 -16.16 5.75 -7.35
C GLY A 135 -16.78 6.29 -6.07
N GLY A 136 -16.76 7.61 -5.88
CA GLY A 136 -17.47 8.27 -4.79
C GLY A 136 -16.76 8.27 -3.44
N VAL A 137 -15.67 7.52 -3.27
CA VAL A 137 -14.98 7.34 -1.98
C VAL A 137 -13.75 8.25 -1.83
N PRO A 138 -13.47 8.78 -0.62
CA PRO A 138 -12.33 9.64 -0.37
C PRO A 138 -11.03 8.86 -0.11
N HIS A 139 -9.93 9.57 0.04
CA HIS A 139 -8.72 8.99 0.62
C HIS A 139 -9.02 8.35 1.98
N GLY A 140 -8.43 7.19 2.28
CA GLY A 140 -8.66 6.48 3.54
C GLY A 140 -9.90 5.59 3.58
N PHE A 141 -10.69 5.52 2.50
CA PHE A 141 -11.97 4.76 2.47
C PHE A 141 -11.83 3.30 2.92
N ALA A 142 -10.70 2.64 2.65
CA ALA A 142 -10.51 1.23 3.00
C ALA A 142 -10.25 1.01 4.51
N THR A 143 -9.97 2.08 5.27
CA THR A 143 -9.69 1.99 6.72
C THR A 143 -10.69 2.81 7.54
N HIS A 144 -10.92 4.06 7.15
CA HIS A 144 -11.72 5.06 7.87
C HIS A 144 -12.86 5.64 7.00
N PRO A 145 -13.77 4.81 6.46
CA PRO A 145 -14.93 5.32 5.74
C PRO A 145 -15.94 5.94 6.72
N ASN A 146 -16.77 6.83 6.21
CA ASN A 146 -18.05 7.14 6.83
C ASN A 146 -19.02 5.98 6.59
N LEU A 147 -19.32 5.19 7.63
CA LEU A 147 -20.18 4.01 7.52
C LEU A 147 -21.67 4.34 7.28
N ASP A 148 -22.09 5.59 7.52
CA ASP A 148 -23.44 6.06 7.21
C ASP A 148 -23.60 6.42 5.71
N VAL A 149 -22.49 6.48 4.96
CA VAL A 149 -22.48 6.72 3.51
C VAL A 149 -22.37 5.37 2.79
N PRO A 150 -23.44 4.89 2.10
CA PRO A 150 -23.46 3.54 1.54
C PRO A 150 -22.30 3.24 0.59
N VAL A 151 -21.89 4.21 -0.23
CA VAL A 151 -20.78 4.04 -1.18
C VAL A 151 -19.43 3.86 -0.50
N GLU A 152 -19.19 4.53 0.63
CA GLU A 152 -17.94 4.38 1.39
C GLU A 152 -17.89 3.05 2.14
N LYS A 153 -19.01 2.63 2.73
CA LYS A 153 -19.15 1.31 3.36
C LYS A 153 -18.90 0.19 2.34
N ALA A 154 -19.60 0.23 1.20
CA ALA A 154 -19.42 -0.76 0.14
C ALA A 154 -17.99 -0.75 -0.43
N GLY A 155 -17.40 0.43 -0.61
CA GLY A 155 -16.01 0.56 -1.05
C GLY A 155 -15.02 -0.09 -0.09
N LYS A 156 -15.17 0.10 1.23
CA LYS A 156 -14.33 -0.57 2.23
C LYS A 156 -14.45 -2.09 2.16
N GLU A 157 -15.68 -2.60 2.14
CA GLU A 157 -15.96 -4.03 2.12
C GLU A 157 -15.41 -4.69 0.84
N ASP A 158 -15.60 -4.04 -0.32
CA ASP A 158 -15.11 -4.58 -1.59
C ASP A 158 -13.59 -4.49 -1.72
N ALA A 159 -12.94 -3.42 -1.24
CA ALA A 159 -11.48 -3.34 -1.21
C ALA A 159 -10.85 -4.42 -0.30
N PHE A 160 -11.52 -4.77 0.81
CA PHE A 160 -11.12 -5.91 1.63
C PHE A 160 -11.26 -7.24 0.87
N LEU A 161 -12.40 -7.47 0.21
CA LEU A 161 -12.62 -8.68 -0.58
C LEU A 161 -11.68 -8.78 -1.79
N GLN A 162 -11.32 -7.66 -2.42
CA GLN A 162 -10.30 -7.59 -3.46
C GLN A 162 -8.97 -8.14 -2.91
N ALA A 163 -8.51 -7.67 -1.75
CA ALA A 163 -7.26 -8.14 -1.14
C ALA A 163 -7.30 -9.65 -0.83
N VAL A 164 -8.40 -10.14 -0.23
CA VAL A 164 -8.57 -11.56 0.10
C VAL A 164 -8.49 -12.42 -1.16
N ARG A 165 -9.33 -12.14 -2.16
CA ARG A 165 -9.37 -12.90 -3.43
C ARG A 165 -8.04 -12.86 -4.17
N PHE A 166 -7.38 -11.71 -4.14
CA PHE A 166 -6.07 -11.54 -4.73
C PHE A 166 -5.05 -12.45 -4.06
N PHE A 167 -4.95 -12.45 -2.73
CA PHE A 167 -3.98 -13.31 -2.03
C PHE A 167 -4.30 -14.80 -2.12
N GLU A 168 -5.57 -15.20 -2.14
CA GLU A 168 -5.96 -16.60 -2.42
C GLU A 168 -5.42 -17.12 -3.77
N SER A 169 -5.23 -16.22 -4.75
CA SER A 169 -4.71 -16.58 -6.06
C SER A 169 -3.18 -16.66 -6.12
N TRP A 170 -2.49 -15.86 -5.29
CA TRP A 170 -1.05 -15.60 -5.47
C TRP A 170 -0.15 -16.03 -4.29
N VAL A 171 -0.72 -16.43 -3.15
CA VAL A 171 0.02 -16.77 -1.91
C VAL A 171 -0.44 -18.11 -1.39
#